data_AF-A0A965X5N6-F1
#
_entry.id   AF-A0A965X5N6-F1
#
_cell.length_a   1.000
_cell.length_b   1.000
_cell.length_c   1.000
_cell.angle_alpha   90.00
_cell.angle_beta   90.00
_cell.angle_gamma   90.00
#
_symmetry.space_group_name_H-M   'P 1'
#
loop_
_entity.id
_entity.type
_entity.pdbx_description
1 polymer ?
#
loop_
_entity_poly.entity_id
_entity_poly.type
_entity_poly.pdbx_seq_one_letter_code
_entity_poly.pdbx_strand_id
1 'polypeptide(L)'
;MKKTLQKQRALIIACAGMFTLAFAVFYALAGRGGSDISIHATWASEIVFTDVRSFVHHGAHPLWHTLVALMMRLGLSVRLSAALVTTALKTAELGLAFWLLKKAIGDLLPRAAVAVCAVVAMLVGPLCLPWINPTVYLGVGTPNTWHSPTQMIALVFMLLCVPMTARLYEQFEASLPEGKPTPWKQAALLSGLLLTSLVAKPTFMQAFVPAAGLFFLIEWIGHPRQSRFFWRMILVFLPSV
;
A
#
# COMPACT_ATOMS: atom_id res chain seq x y z
N MET A 1 -23.80 6.99 17.61
CA MET A 1 -23.33 7.59 16.33
C MET A 1 -22.58 8.91 16.52
N LYS A 2 -23.15 9.96 17.14
CA LYS A 2 -22.49 11.29 17.32
C LYS A 2 -21.13 11.25 18.04
N LYS A 3 -21.00 10.49 19.14
CA LYS A 3 -19.72 10.34 19.88
C LYS A 3 -18.62 9.66 19.06
N THR A 4 -18.98 8.67 18.23
CA THR A 4 -18.04 7.96 17.34
C THR A 4 -17.56 8.89 16.22
N LEU A 5 -18.47 9.65 15.61
CA LEU A 5 -18.12 10.66 14.61
C LEU A 5 -17.18 11.72 15.21
N GLN A 6 -17.48 12.18 16.42
CA GLN A 6 -16.67 13.18 17.13
C GLN A 6 -15.25 12.70 17.40
N LYS A 7 -15.06 11.43 17.76
CA LYS A 7 -13.72 10.83 17.91
C LYS A 7 -12.97 10.70 16.59
N GLN A 8 -13.66 10.57 15.45
CA GLN A 8 -13.05 10.42 14.14
C GLN A 8 -12.89 11.73 13.35
N ARG A 9 -13.38 12.87 13.88
CA ARG A 9 -13.36 14.18 13.19
C ARG A 9 -12.00 14.53 12.59
N ALA A 10 -10.92 14.40 13.36
CA ALA A 10 -9.57 14.73 12.89
C ALA A 10 -9.15 13.89 11.67
N LEU A 11 -9.39 12.57 11.71
CA LEU A 11 -9.09 11.68 10.59
C LEU A 11 -9.96 12.01 9.37
N ILE A 12 -11.26 12.25 9.58
CA ILE A 12 -12.18 12.59 8.48
C ILE A 12 -11.74 13.88 7.79
N ILE A 13 -11.40 14.92 8.55
CA ILE A 13 -10.90 16.20 8.01
C ILE A 13 -9.59 15.98 7.25
N ALA A 14 -8.65 15.22 7.82
CA ALA A 14 -7.38 14.92 7.17
C ALA A 14 -7.58 14.13 5.86
N CYS A 15 -8.43 13.11 5.85
CA CYS A 15 -8.78 12.35 4.65
C CYS A 15 -9.47 13.22 3.60
N ALA A 16 -10.42 14.09 3.98
CA ALA A 16 -11.09 14.98 3.05
C ALA A 16 -10.14 16.02 2.43
N GLY A 17 -9.24 16.59 3.25
CA GLY A 17 -8.20 17.51 2.79
C GLY A 17 -7.22 16.82 1.84
N MET A 18 -6.73 15.64 2.21
CA MET A 18 -5.83 14.84 1.37
C MET A 18 -6.51 14.42 0.07
N PHE A 19 -7.78 13.99 0.12
CA PHE A 19 -8.54 13.63 -1.07
C PHE A 19 -8.64 14.83 -2.03
N THR A 20 -9.00 16.01 -1.53
CA THR A 20 -9.10 17.22 -2.35
C THR A 20 -7.75 17.59 -2.98
N LEU A 21 -6.67 17.61 -2.19
CA LEU A 21 -5.33 17.92 -2.68
C LEU A 21 -4.85 16.90 -3.71
N ALA A 22 -4.93 15.61 -3.37
CA ALA A 22 -4.49 14.52 -4.23
C ALA A 22 -5.32 14.46 -5.52
N PHE A 23 -6.63 14.72 -5.46
CA PHE A 23 -7.47 14.81 -6.65
C PHE A 23 -7.01 15.91 -7.59
N ALA A 24 -6.77 17.12 -7.07
CA ALA A 24 -6.27 18.23 -7.90
C ALA A 24 -4.93 17.88 -8.58
N VAL A 25 -4.00 17.28 -7.84
CA VAL A 25 -2.70 16.85 -8.35
C VAL A 25 -2.84 15.74 -9.41
N PHE A 26 -3.55 14.65 -9.09
CA PHE A 26 -3.65 13.50 -9.98
C PHE A 26 -4.53 13.78 -11.20
N TYR A 27 -5.55 14.63 -11.08
CA TYR A 27 -6.31 15.08 -12.22
C TYR A 27 -5.45 15.94 -13.16
N ALA A 28 -4.57 16.80 -12.63
CA ALA A 28 -3.62 17.54 -13.45
C ALA A 28 -2.60 16.61 -14.14
N LEU A 29 -2.01 15.67 -13.40
CA LEU A 29 -1.03 14.71 -13.93
C LEU A 29 -1.65 13.78 -14.98
N ALA A 30 -2.85 13.24 -14.75
CA ALA A 30 -3.55 12.40 -15.73
C ALA A 30 -3.83 13.12 -17.06
N GLY A 31 -3.87 14.46 -17.06
CA GLY A 31 -4.00 15.27 -18.29
C GLY A 31 -2.67 15.70 -18.91
N ARG A 32 -1.54 15.48 -18.24
CA ARG A 32 -0.21 15.85 -18.72
C ARG A 32 0.38 14.70 -19.53
N GLY A 33 0.47 14.87 -20.85
CA GLY A 33 1.11 13.88 -21.72
C GLY A 33 2.53 13.51 -21.24
N GLY A 34 2.83 12.22 -21.24
CA GLY A 34 4.14 11.69 -20.79
C GLY A 34 4.34 11.59 -19.28
N SER A 35 3.36 11.96 -18.45
CA SER A 35 3.40 11.61 -17.03
C SER A 35 3.15 10.10 -16.84
N ASP A 36 3.73 9.51 -15.79
CA ASP A 36 3.52 8.09 -15.48
C ASP A 36 2.02 7.76 -15.31
N ILE A 37 1.26 8.64 -14.63
CA ILE A 37 -0.20 8.49 -14.49
C ILE A 37 -0.91 8.48 -15.84
N SER A 38 -0.59 9.41 -16.75
CA SER A 38 -1.28 9.48 -18.04
C SER A 38 -0.93 8.30 -18.94
N ILE A 39 0.31 7.82 -18.93
CA ILE A 39 0.74 6.60 -19.64
C ILE A 39 -0.04 5.37 -19.13
N HIS A 40 -0.07 5.17 -17.81
CA HIS A 40 -0.82 4.07 -17.21
C HIS A 40 -2.34 4.19 -17.45
N ALA A 41 -2.88 5.39 -17.47
CA ALA A 41 -4.30 5.62 -17.76
C ALA A 41 -4.66 5.26 -19.21
N THR A 42 -3.78 5.55 -20.18
CA THR A 42 -3.93 5.09 -21.57
C THR A 42 -3.98 3.58 -21.63
N TRP A 43 -3.03 2.87 -21.01
CA TRP A 43 -3.04 1.40 -20.97
C TRP A 43 -4.29 0.84 -20.32
N ALA A 44 -4.80 1.47 -19.25
CA ALA A 44 -6.06 1.06 -18.63
C ALA A 44 -7.25 1.20 -19.58
N SER A 45 -7.26 2.22 -20.44
CA SER A 45 -8.32 2.44 -21.43
C SER A 45 -8.31 1.44 -22.59
N GLU A 46 -7.17 0.81 -22.84
CA GLU A 46 -6.96 -0.20 -23.89
C GLU A 46 -7.28 -1.63 -23.43
N ILE A 47 -7.62 -1.83 -22.14
CA ILE A 47 -7.97 -3.15 -21.59
C ILE A 47 -9.28 -3.67 -22.20
N VAL A 48 -9.19 -4.85 -22.81
CA VAL A 48 -10.33 -5.63 -23.29
C VAL A 48 -10.51 -6.82 -22.36
N PHE A 49 -11.49 -6.75 -21.44
CA PHE A 49 -11.73 -7.81 -20.45
C PHE A 49 -12.09 -9.18 -21.02
N THR A 50 -12.62 -9.23 -22.24
CA THR A 50 -12.94 -10.48 -22.95
C THR A 50 -11.73 -11.13 -23.60
N ASP A 51 -10.60 -10.42 -23.68
CA ASP A 51 -9.34 -10.93 -24.20
C ASP A 51 -8.29 -10.97 -23.10
N VAL A 52 -8.03 -12.18 -22.58
CA VAL A 52 -7.02 -12.42 -21.54
C VAL A 52 -5.63 -11.98 -22.01
N ARG A 53 -5.33 -12.01 -23.31
CA ARG A 53 -4.03 -11.53 -23.82
C ARG A 53 -3.90 -10.02 -23.71
N SER A 54 -4.95 -9.26 -24.02
CA SER A 54 -4.99 -7.80 -23.78
C SER A 54 -4.72 -7.46 -22.31
N PHE A 55 -5.31 -8.23 -21.39
CA PHE A 55 -5.12 -8.06 -19.95
C PHE A 55 -3.67 -8.35 -19.50
N VAL A 56 -3.05 -9.42 -20.01
CA VAL A 56 -1.68 -9.80 -19.65
C VAL A 56 -0.64 -8.89 -20.32
N HIS A 57 -0.87 -8.45 -21.57
CA HIS A 57 0.04 -7.61 -22.34
C HIS A 57 0.22 -6.21 -21.75
N HIS A 58 -0.87 -5.60 -21.27
CA HIS A 58 -0.83 -4.31 -20.55
C HIS A 58 -0.61 -4.50 -19.03
N GLY A 59 -0.55 -5.75 -18.58
CA GLY A 59 -0.65 -6.20 -17.20
C GLY A 59 0.66 -6.22 -16.41
N ALA A 60 1.61 -5.31 -16.68
CA ALA A 60 2.75 -5.20 -15.77
C ALA A 60 2.30 -4.89 -14.33
N HIS A 61 1.17 -4.17 -14.18
CA HIS A 61 0.55 -3.78 -12.91
C HIS A 61 -0.99 -3.85 -12.96
N PRO A 62 -1.59 -5.06 -13.11
CA PRO A 62 -2.97 -5.21 -13.56
C PRO A 62 -4.01 -4.61 -12.60
N LEU A 63 -3.71 -4.53 -11.30
CA LEU A 63 -4.71 -4.18 -10.31
C LEU A 63 -5.16 -2.73 -10.44
N TRP A 64 -4.23 -1.77 -10.53
CA TRP A 64 -4.60 -0.37 -10.69
C TRP A 64 -5.32 -0.14 -12.02
N HIS A 65 -4.83 -0.75 -13.10
CA HIS A 65 -5.45 -0.61 -14.42
C HIS A 65 -6.88 -1.17 -14.44
N THR A 66 -7.10 -2.31 -13.80
CA THR A 66 -8.45 -2.91 -13.65
C THR A 66 -9.39 -1.96 -12.93
N LEU A 67 -8.96 -1.35 -11.83
CA LEU A 67 -9.79 -0.40 -11.07
C LEU A 67 -10.17 0.82 -11.92
N VAL A 68 -9.24 1.35 -12.72
CA VAL A 68 -9.52 2.46 -13.64
C VAL A 68 -10.48 2.04 -14.74
N ALA A 69 -10.25 0.89 -15.37
CA ALA A 69 -11.13 0.37 -16.41
C ALA A 69 -12.55 0.10 -15.89
N LEU A 70 -12.70 -0.36 -14.64
CA LEU A 70 -14.00 -0.51 -13.98
C LEU A 70 -14.69 0.84 -13.73
N MET A 71 -13.95 1.89 -13.32
CA MET A 71 -14.52 3.24 -13.19
C MET A 71 -15.00 3.81 -14.52
N MET A 72 -14.29 3.52 -15.62
CA MET A 72 -14.73 3.91 -16.96
C MET A 72 -16.04 3.23 -17.38
N ARG A 73 -16.34 2.02 -16.88
CA ARG A 73 -17.65 1.35 -17.12
C ARG A 73 -18.83 2.11 -16.52
N LEU A 74 -18.57 3.05 -15.60
CA LEU A 74 -19.57 3.95 -15.04
C LEU A 74 -19.81 5.20 -15.92
N GLY A 75 -19.21 5.27 -17.12
CA GLY A 75 -19.33 6.41 -18.03
C GLY A 75 -18.35 7.57 -17.74
N LEU A 76 -17.37 7.35 -16.85
CA LEU A 76 -16.37 8.36 -16.51
C LEU A 76 -15.25 8.41 -17.58
N SER A 77 -14.70 9.60 -17.82
CA SER A 77 -13.54 9.74 -18.69
C SER A 77 -12.31 9.03 -18.11
N VAL A 78 -11.36 8.63 -18.98
CA VAL A 78 -10.10 8.00 -18.58
C VAL A 78 -9.36 8.84 -17.54
N ARG A 79 -9.26 10.16 -17.79
CA ARG A 79 -8.62 11.12 -16.89
C ARG A 79 -9.27 11.17 -15.51
N LEU A 80 -10.60 11.26 -15.47
CA LEU A 80 -11.34 11.31 -14.21
C LEU A 80 -11.23 9.99 -13.44
N SER A 81 -11.34 8.87 -14.14
CA SER A 81 -11.21 7.52 -13.57
C SER A 81 -9.84 7.31 -12.93
N ALA A 82 -8.76 7.63 -13.65
CA ALA A 82 -7.38 7.53 -13.15
C ALA A 82 -7.15 8.43 -11.92
N ALA A 83 -7.65 9.67 -11.96
CA ALA A 83 -7.53 10.60 -10.84
C ALA A 83 -8.27 10.09 -9.60
N LEU A 84 -9.52 9.64 -9.74
CA LEU A 84 -10.33 9.14 -8.62
C LEU A 84 -9.73 7.90 -7.98
N VAL A 85 -9.33 6.90 -8.77
CA VAL A 85 -8.71 5.66 -8.25
C VAL A 85 -7.42 6.01 -7.49
N THR A 86 -6.55 6.81 -8.08
CA THR A 86 -5.27 7.18 -7.45
C THR A 86 -5.46 8.01 -6.19
N THR A 87 -6.45 8.92 -6.19
CA THR A 87 -6.83 9.71 -5.01
C THR A 87 -7.38 8.84 -3.88
N ALA A 88 -8.23 7.87 -4.22
CA ALA A 88 -8.79 6.93 -3.25
C ALA A 88 -7.67 6.11 -2.59
N LEU A 89 -6.71 5.63 -3.37
CA LEU A 89 -5.54 4.91 -2.86
C LEU A 89 -4.68 5.78 -1.95
N LYS A 90 -4.42 7.04 -2.34
CA LYS A 90 -3.66 7.99 -1.49
C LYS A 90 -4.38 8.30 -0.17
N THR A 91 -5.69 8.40 -0.22
CA THR A 91 -6.52 8.63 0.97
C THR A 91 -6.55 7.38 1.87
N ALA A 92 -6.56 6.18 1.28
CA ALA A 92 -6.45 4.92 2.00
C ALA A 92 -5.08 4.77 2.67
N GLU A 93 -3.99 5.11 1.96
CA GLU A 93 -2.63 5.15 2.51
C GLU A 93 -2.56 6.05 3.75
N LEU A 94 -3.09 7.28 3.68
CA LEU A 94 -3.17 8.18 4.82
C LEU A 94 -3.97 7.58 5.99
N GLY A 95 -5.12 6.97 5.68
CA GLY A 95 -5.96 6.33 6.69
C GLY A 95 -5.22 5.22 7.42
N LEU A 96 -4.55 4.33 6.68
CA LEU A 96 -3.74 3.25 7.25
C LEU A 96 -2.58 3.79 8.07
N ALA A 97 -1.84 4.76 7.54
CA ALA A 97 -0.75 5.42 8.26
C ALA A 97 -1.23 6.03 9.59
N PHE A 98 -2.37 6.71 9.59
CA PHE A 98 -2.98 7.23 10.81
C PHE A 98 -3.27 6.13 11.84
N TRP A 99 -3.89 5.03 11.41
CA TRP A 99 -4.22 3.92 12.32
C TRP A 99 -2.97 3.26 12.90
N LEU A 100 -1.94 3.06 12.07
CA LEU A 100 -0.66 2.51 12.49
C LEU A 100 0.06 3.43 13.48
N LEU A 101 0.12 4.73 13.17
CA LEU A 101 0.71 5.74 14.07
C LEU A 101 -0.07 5.83 15.38
N LYS A 102 -1.42 5.82 15.35
CA LYS A 102 -2.20 5.85 16.58
C LYS A 102 -2.01 4.58 17.42
N LYS A 103 -1.83 3.41 16.78
CA LYS A 103 -1.51 2.17 17.47
C LYS A 103 -0.12 2.24 18.12
N ALA A 104 0.88 2.75 17.41
CA ALA A 104 2.26 2.84 17.90
C ALA A 104 2.45 3.89 19.00
N ILE A 105 1.86 5.07 18.85
CA ILE A 105 2.00 6.20 19.78
C ILE A 105 1.11 6.03 21.02
N GLY A 106 0.06 5.19 20.96
CA GLY A 106 -0.91 5.06 22.04
C GLY A 106 -1.56 6.42 22.35
N ASP A 107 -1.80 6.71 23.62
CA ASP A 107 -2.46 7.96 24.06
C ASP A 107 -1.52 9.14 24.34
N LEU A 108 -0.24 9.02 23.98
CA LEU A 108 0.74 10.11 24.12
C LEU A 108 0.36 11.36 23.31
N LEU A 109 -0.30 11.18 22.17
CA LEU A 109 -0.76 12.28 21.33
C LEU A 109 -2.28 12.26 21.11
N PRO A 110 -2.92 13.45 21.06
CA PRO A 110 -4.31 13.55 20.64
C PRO A 110 -4.46 13.14 19.17
N ARG A 111 -5.64 12.63 18.81
CA ARG A 111 -5.93 12.16 17.43
C ARG A 111 -5.68 13.24 16.37
N ALA A 112 -5.86 14.51 16.71
CA ALA A 112 -5.55 15.62 15.81
C ALA A 112 -4.06 15.68 15.47
N ALA A 113 -3.18 15.59 16.47
CA ALA A 113 -1.74 15.57 16.24
C ALA A 113 -1.31 14.34 15.45
N VAL A 114 -1.87 13.16 15.73
CA VAL A 114 -1.60 11.94 14.94
C VAL A 114 -2.04 12.10 13.48
N ALA A 115 -3.18 12.75 13.23
CA ALA A 115 -3.64 13.06 11.87
C ALA A 115 -2.68 14.02 11.15
N VAL A 116 -2.18 15.05 11.84
CA VAL A 116 -1.16 15.95 11.29
C VAL A 116 0.12 15.18 10.97
N CYS A 117 0.63 14.34 11.89
CA CYS A 117 1.82 13.52 11.63
C CYS A 117 1.63 12.59 10.43
N ALA A 118 0.46 11.97 10.30
CA ALA A 118 0.13 11.13 9.16
C ALA A 118 0.14 11.94 7.85
N VAL A 119 -0.50 13.12 7.82
CA VAL A 119 -0.48 14.02 6.64
C VAL A 119 0.95 14.44 6.30
N VAL A 120 1.74 14.84 7.29
CA VAL A 120 3.15 15.21 7.07
C VAL A 120 3.92 14.05 6.47
N ALA A 121 3.81 12.84 7.03
CA ALA A 121 4.44 11.65 6.47
C ALA A 121 4.03 11.37 5.02
N MET A 122 2.81 11.74 4.63
CA MET A 122 2.32 11.62 3.25
C MET A 122 2.95 12.63 2.28
N LEU A 123 3.42 13.77 2.79
CA LEU A 123 3.96 14.88 1.99
C LEU A 123 5.49 14.89 1.93
N VAL A 124 6.18 14.04 2.71
CA VAL A 124 7.64 13.92 2.69
C VAL A 124 8.09 13.38 1.33
N GLY A 125 8.64 14.28 0.51
CA GLY A 125 9.33 13.96 -0.73
C GLY A 125 10.84 14.15 -0.61
N PRO A 126 11.62 13.76 -1.63
CA PRO A 126 13.04 14.04 -1.65
C PRO A 126 13.27 15.53 -1.92
N LEU A 127 14.32 16.09 -1.31
CA LEU A 127 14.71 17.47 -1.55
C LEU A 127 15.32 17.60 -2.94
N CYS A 128 14.74 18.47 -3.76
CA CYS A 128 15.35 18.88 -5.02
C CYS A 128 16.49 19.85 -4.70
N LEU A 129 17.73 19.37 -4.75
CA LEU A 129 18.93 20.17 -4.58
C LEU A 129 19.60 20.24 -5.95
N PRO A 130 19.43 21.31 -6.75
CA PRO A 130 19.83 21.33 -8.16
C PRO A 130 21.28 20.88 -8.44
N TRP A 131 22.18 21.10 -7.47
CA TRP A 131 23.61 20.77 -7.53
C TRP A 131 23.96 19.32 -7.15
N ILE A 132 23.04 18.58 -6.54
CA ILE A 132 23.25 17.20 -6.05
C ILE A 132 22.25 16.25 -6.70
N ASN A 133 21.00 16.70 -6.81
CA ASN A 133 19.89 15.98 -7.35
C ASN A 133 18.93 16.95 -8.10
N PRO A 134 19.12 17.11 -9.42
CA PRO A 134 18.34 18.05 -10.23
C PRO A 134 16.93 17.55 -10.54
N THR A 135 16.57 16.33 -10.13
CA THR A 135 15.23 15.79 -10.35
C THR A 135 14.56 15.38 -9.04
N VAL A 136 13.24 15.52 -8.94
CA VAL A 136 12.53 15.11 -7.73
C VAL A 136 12.39 13.58 -7.66
N TYR A 137 12.45 12.86 -8.78
CA TYR A 137 12.01 11.47 -8.81
C TYR A 137 12.89 10.52 -9.62
N LEU A 138 13.68 11.02 -10.58
CA LEU A 138 14.45 10.16 -11.47
C LEU A 138 15.82 9.87 -10.84
N GLY A 139 16.05 8.61 -10.45
CA GLY A 139 17.29 8.20 -9.79
C GLY A 139 17.35 8.54 -8.28
N VAL A 140 16.21 8.89 -7.69
CA VAL A 140 16.13 9.41 -6.32
C VAL A 140 15.17 8.57 -5.51
N GLY A 141 15.67 7.96 -4.43
CA GLY A 141 14.82 7.25 -3.48
C GLY A 141 13.93 8.23 -2.72
N THR A 142 12.63 7.97 -2.71
CA THR A 142 11.70 8.64 -1.79
C THR A 142 10.77 7.62 -1.15
N PRO A 143 10.47 7.79 0.15
CA PRO A 143 9.44 6.97 0.79
C PRO A 143 8.03 7.31 0.30
N ASN A 144 7.83 8.44 -0.40
CA ASN A 144 6.51 8.89 -0.85
C ASN A 144 6.48 9.39 -2.30
N THR A 145 6.31 8.45 -3.23
CA THR A 145 6.38 8.73 -4.68
C THR A 145 5.02 9.11 -5.26
N TRP A 146 4.69 10.40 -5.37
CA TRP A 146 3.36 10.83 -5.85
C TRP A 146 3.12 10.67 -7.35
N HIS A 147 4.17 10.52 -8.16
CA HIS A 147 4.00 10.50 -9.61
C HIS A 147 3.53 9.15 -10.17
N SER A 148 3.62 8.05 -9.40
CA SER A 148 3.39 6.71 -9.92
C SER A 148 2.11 6.07 -9.37
N PRO A 149 1.11 5.78 -10.21
CA PRO A 149 -0.16 5.23 -9.77
C PRO A 149 -0.04 3.79 -9.25
N THR A 150 0.86 3.02 -9.86
CA THR A 150 1.15 1.64 -9.45
C THR A 150 1.88 1.59 -8.11
N GLN A 151 2.68 2.62 -7.81
CA GLN A 151 3.28 2.77 -6.49
C GLN A 151 2.24 3.12 -5.42
N MET A 152 1.26 3.97 -5.72
CA MET A 152 0.20 4.32 -4.76
C MET A 152 -0.55 3.08 -4.27
N ILE A 153 -0.92 2.18 -5.18
CA ILE A 153 -1.59 0.95 -4.78
C ILE A 153 -0.65 0.02 -4.00
N ALA A 154 0.63 -0.06 -4.39
CA ALA A 154 1.62 -0.86 -3.69
C ALA A 154 1.81 -0.41 -2.23
N LEU A 155 1.85 0.90 -1.97
CA LEU A 155 1.97 1.46 -0.61
C LEU A 155 0.81 1.06 0.30
N VAL A 156 -0.42 0.96 -0.22
CA VAL A 156 -1.57 0.45 0.54
C VAL A 156 -1.32 -0.99 0.98
N PHE A 157 -0.86 -1.85 0.07
CA PHE A 157 -0.53 -3.25 0.42
C PHE A 157 0.67 -3.34 1.36
N MET A 158 1.68 -2.49 1.23
CA MET A 158 2.80 -2.42 2.17
C MET A 158 2.31 -2.13 3.60
N LEU A 159 1.45 -1.12 3.76
CA LEU A 159 0.88 -0.72 5.06
C LEU A 159 -0.11 -1.75 5.63
N LEU A 160 -0.56 -2.72 4.85
CA LEU A 160 -1.37 -3.85 5.31
C LEU A 160 -0.51 -5.07 5.66
N CYS A 161 0.32 -5.51 4.72
CA CYS A 161 1.09 -6.75 4.81
C CYS A 161 2.18 -6.67 5.88
N VAL A 162 2.97 -5.59 5.92
CA VAL A 162 4.10 -5.49 6.86
C VAL A 162 3.62 -5.51 8.32
N PRO A 163 2.65 -4.66 8.72
CA PRO A 163 2.18 -4.67 10.11
C PRO A 163 1.40 -5.94 10.47
N MET A 164 0.73 -6.57 9.51
CA MET A 164 0.06 -7.85 9.74
C MET A 164 1.06 -8.97 9.99
N THR A 165 2.14 -9.04 9.20
CA THR A 165 3.25 -9.99 9.43
C THR A 165 3.90 -9.77 10.80
N ALA A 166 4.21 -8.51 11.14
CA ALA A 166 4.77 -8.17 12.45
C ALA A 166 3.84 -8.59 13.60
N ARG A 167 2.53 -8.31 13.48
CA ARG A 167 1.54 -8.71 14.49
C ARG A 167 1.45 -10.23 14.67
N LEU A 168 1.57 -11.01 13.59
CA LEU A 168 1.56 -12.47 13.69
C LEU A 168 2.79 -12.99 14.43
N TYR A 169 3.93 -12.34 14.22
CA TYR A 169 5.15 -12.64 14.96
C TYR A 169 5.01 -12.23 16.44
N GLU A 170 4.53 -11.02 16.75
CA GLU A 170 4.27 -10.56 18.13
C GLU A 170 3.33 -11.53 18.88
N GLN A 171 2.31 -12.07 18.21
CA GLN A 171 1.40 -13.06 18.79
C GLN A 171 2.07 -14.40 19.06
N PHE A 172 2.96 -14.83 18.17
CA PHE A 172 3.77 -16.02 18.36
C PHE A 172 4.71 -15.84 19.56
N GLU A 173 5.45 -14.74 19.60
CA GLU A 173 6.39 -14.41 20.68
C GLU A 173 5.68 -14.35 22.04
N ALA A 174 4.54 -13.66 22.11
CA ALA A 174 3.72 -13.59 23.32
C ALA A 174 3.11 -14.93 23.76
N SER A 175 3.12 -15.94 22.89
CA SER A 175 2.64 -17.30 23.20
C SER A 175 3.75 -18.26 23.61
N LEU A 176 5.00 -17.80 23.68
CA LEU A 176 6.09 -18.63 24.18
C LEU A 176 5.90 -18.95 25.67
N PRO A 177 6.28 -20.16 26.12
CA PRO A 177 7.00 -21.20 25.38
C PRO A 177 6.11 -22.14 24.53
N GLU A 178 4.78 -21.99 24.55
CA GLU A 178 3.88 -22.87 23.78
C GLU A 178 4.03 -22.70 22.26
N GLY A 179 4.32 -21.47 21.80
CA GLY A 179 4.63 -21.16 20.39
C GLY A 179 3.48 -21.48 19.44
N LYS A 180 2.34 -20.80 19.63
CA LYS A 180 1.12 -21.04 18.84
C LYS A 180 1.35 -20.67 17.37
N PRO A 181 1.02 -21.56 16.43
CA PRO A 181 1.13 -21.23 15.01
C PRO A 181 0.05 -20.22 14.61
N THR A 182 0.37 -19.40 13.60
CA THR A 182 -0.53 -18.40 13.01
C THR A 182 -1.94 -18.96 12.76
N PRO A 183 -3.04 -18.34 13.22
CA PRO A 183 -4.39 -18.85 12.93
C PRO A 183 -4.67 -18.89 11.41
N TRP A 184 -5.27 -19.98 10.91
CA TRP A 184 -5.49 -20.19 9.47
C TRP A 184 -6.22 -19.04 8.77
N LYS A 185 -7.21 -18.42 9.43
CA LYS A 185 -7.92 -17.26 8.87
C LYS A 185 -6.97 -16.07 8.62
N GLN A 186 -6.05 -15.82 9.55
CA GLN A 186 -5.06 -14.74 9.41
C GLN A 186 -3.96 -15.13 8.40
N ALA A 187 -3.55 -16.40 8.37
CA ALA A 187 -2.64 -16.92 7.35
C ALA A 187 -3.19 -16.74 5.93
N ALA A 188 -4.44 -17.16 5.70
CA ALA A 188 -5.11 -17.04 4.40
C ALA A 188 -5.29 -15.57 3.98
N LEU A 189 -5.68 -14.70 4.93
CA LEU A 189 -5.81 -13.27 4.66
C LEU A 189 -4.45 -12.65 4.28
N LEU A 190 -3.38 -12.91 5.04
CA LEU A 190 -2.06 -12.38 4.73
C LEU A 190 -1.56 -12.90 3.38
N SER A 191 -1.72 -14.20 3.12
CA SER A 191 -1.33 -14.82 1.86
C SER A 191 -2.07 -14.21 0.67
N GLY A 192 -3.38 -14.01 0.78
CA GLY A 192 -4.18 -13.33 -0.24
C GLY A 192 -3.74 -11.88 -0.46
N LEU A 193 -3.42 -11.15 0.61
CA LEU A 193 -2.90 -9.78 0.50
C LEU A 193 -1.53 -9.73 -0.19
N LEU A 194 -0.62 -10.63 0.16
CA LEU A 194 0.70 -10.75 -0.47
C LEU A 194 0.60 -11.10 -1.95
N LEU A 195 -0.21 -12.10 -2.31
CA LEU A 195 -0.48 -12.46 -3.70
C LEU A 195 -1.10 -11.29 -4.48
N THR A 196 -2.10 -10.62 -3.92
CA THR A 196 -2.74 -9.46 -4.55
C THR A 196 -1.74 -8.31 -4.74
N SER A 197 -0.78 -8.15 -3.83
CA SER A 197 0.24 -7.13 -3.93
C SER A 197 1.19 -7.32 -5.13
N LEU A 198 1.40 -8.56 -5.60
CA LEU A 198 2.16 -8.81 -6.84
C LEU A 198 1.46 -8.19 -8.05
N VAL A 199 0.14 -8.32 -8.10
CA VAL A 199 -0.73 -7.75 -9.14
C VAL A 199 -0.84 -6.21 -8.98
N ALA A 200 -0.57 -5.68 -7.78
CA ALA A 200 -0.45 -4.25 -7.56
C ALA A 200 0.89 -3.72 -8.12
N LYS A 201 2.01 -4.24 -7.59
CA LYS A 201 3.36 -3.96 -8.05
C LYS A 201 4.36 -4.96 -7.44
N PRO A 202 5.12 -5.73 -8.25
CA PRO A 202 6.00 -6.78 -7.74
C PRO A 202 7.18 -6.25 -6.91
N THR A 203 7.55 -4.98 -7.07
CA THR A 203 8.69 -4.36 -6.36
C THR A 203 8.56 -4.41 -4.83
N PHE A 204 7.33 -4.46 -4.30
CA PHE A 204 7.13 -4.67 -2.87
C PHE A 204 7.65 -6.06 -2.43
N MET A 205 7.23 -7.13 -3.11
CA MET A 205 7.64 -8.49 -2.76
C MET A 205 9.14 -8.71 -2.96
N GLN A 206 9.72 -8.10 -4.00
CA GLN A 206 11.17 -8.14 -4.24
C GLN A 206 11.99 -7.64 -3.04
N ALA A 207 11.48 -6.66 -2.28
CA ALA A 207 12.14 -6.19 -1.06
C ALA A 207 11.66 -6.94 0.19
N PHE A 208 10.36 -7.21 0.30
CA PHE A 208 9.76 -7.72 1.52
C PHE A 208 10.00 -9.20 1.77
N VAL A 209 9.90 -10.04 0.74
CA VAL A 209 10.12 -11.50 0.85
C VAL A 209 11.52 -11.81 1.38
N PRO A 210 12.62 -11.28 0.81
CA PRO A 210 13.95 -11.58 1.34
C PRO A 210 14.15 -11.03 2.76
N ALA A 211 13.63 -9.83 3.06
CA ALA A 211 13.72 -9.27 4.41
C ALA A 211 12.97 -10.13 5.45
N ALA A 212 11.73 -10.53 5.14
CA ALA A 212 10.95 -11.42 5.99
C ALA A 212 11.58 -12.81 6.10
N GLY A 213 12.13 -13.34 5.01
CA GLY A 213 12.83 -14.62 4.98
C GLY A 213 14.03 -14.65 5.90
N LEU A 214 14.90 -13.63 5.85
CA LEU A 214 16.04 -13.51 6.76
C LEU A 214 15.60 -13.34 8.21
N PHE A 215 14.61 -12.49 8.46
CA PHE A 215 14.04 -12.30 9.80
C PHE A 215 13.52 -13.62 10.38
N PHE A 216 12.62 -14.32 9.69
CA PHE A 216 12.05 -15.57 10.17
C PHE A 216 13.09 -16.71 10.26
N LEU A 217 14.12 -16.72 9.42
CA LEU A 217 15.22 -17.68 9.53
C LEU A 217 16.00 -17.49 10.83
N ILE A 218 16.35 -16.25 11.17
CA ILE A 218 17.04 -15.91 12.42
C ILE A 218 16.19 -16.31 13.62
N GLU A 219 14.90 -15.95 13.61
CA GLU A 219 13.99 -16.28 14.71
C GLU A 219 13.75 -17.79 14.84
N TRP A 220 13.74 -18.54 13.73
CA TRP A 220 13.62 -19.99 13.78
C TRP A 220 14.84 -20.66 14.42
N ILE A 221 16.05 -20.16 14.15
CA ILE A 221 17.27 -20.64 14.81
C ILE A 221 17.19 -20.43 16.33
N GLY A 222 16.62 -19.30 16.78
CA GLY A 222 16.38 -19.03 18.20
C GLY A 222 15.28 -19.90 18.83
N HIS A 223 14.33 -20.40 18.02
CA HIS A 223 13.16 -21.15 18.48
C HIS A 223 12.98 -22.49 17.72
N PRO A 224 13.95 -23.43 17.78
CA PRO A 224 13.95 -24.62 16.93
C PRO A 224 12.80 -25.59 17.22
N ARG A 225 12.24 -25.55 18.43
CA ARG A 225 11.08 -26.38 18.81
C ARG A 225 9.75 -25.85 18.25
N GLN A 226 9.73 -24.64 17.70
CA GLN A 226 8.53 -23.95 17.25
C GLN A 226 8.33 -23.95 15.73
N SER A 227 8.92 -24.92 15.03
CA SER A 227 8.88 -25.06 13.57
C SER A 227 7.48 -24.98 12.94
N ARG A 228 6.42 -25.34 13.68
CA ARG A 228 5.04 -25.26 13.19
C ARG A 228 4.62 -23.84 12.81
N PHE A 229 5.07 -22.84 13.56
CA PHE A 229 4.81 -21.44 13.24
C PHE A 229 5.55 -21.04 11.95
N PHE A 230 6.85 -21.32 11.87
CA PHE A 230 7.69 -20.95 10.73
C PHE A 230 7.27 -21.63 9.43
N TRP A 231 6.93 -22.93 9.47
CA TRP A 231 6.35 -23.62 8.31
C TRP A 231 5.05 -22.98 7.84
N ARG A 232 4.20 -22.55 8.75
CA ARG A 232 2.97 -21.85 8.37
C ARG A 232 3.27 -20.48 7.76
N MET A 233 4.27 -19.76 8.25
CA MET A 233 4.71 -18.51 7.63
C MET A 233 5.28 -18.75 6.22
N ILE A 234 6.06 -19.81 6.00
CA ILE A 234 6.52 -20.19 4.65
C ILE A 234 5.32 -20.42 3.72
N LEU A 235 4.31 -21.18 4.16
CA LEU A 235 3.08 -21.42 3.38
C LEU A 235 2.30 -20.13 3.08
N VAL A 236 2.34 -19.14 3.97
CA VAL A 236 1.70 -17.84 3.76
C VAL A 236 2.36 -17.07 2.62
N PHE A 237 3.70 -17.07 2.57
CA PHE A 237 4.47 -16.34 1.58
C PHE A 237 4.60 -17.08 0.25
N LEU A 238 4.50 -18.41 0.23
CA LEU A 238 4.74 -19.25 -0.96
C LEU A 238 3.95 -18.82 -2.21
N PRO A 239 2.65 -18.44 -2.15
CA PRO A 239 1.93 -18.00 -3.33
C PRO A 239 2.41 -16.65 -3.91
N SER A 240 3.23 -15.91 -3.16
CA SER A 240 3.72 -14.57 -3.54
C SER A 240 5.21 -14.56 -3.94
N VAL A 241 5.81 -15.73 -4.14
CA VAL A 241 7.18 -15.96 -4.63
C VAL A 241 7.10 -16.58 -6.01
#